data_AF-A0A150WQ04-F1
#
_entry.id   AF-A0A150WQ04-F1
#
_cell.length_a   1.000
_cell.length_b   1.000
_cell.length_c   1.000
_cell.angle_alpha   90.00
_cell.angle_beta   90.00
_cell.angle_gamma   90.00
#
_symmetry.space_group_name_H-M   'P 1'
#
loop_
_entity.id
_entity.type
_entity.pdbx_description
1 polymer ?
#
loop_
_entity_poly.entity_id
_entity_poly.type
_entity_poly.pdbx_seq_one_letter_code
_entity_poly.pdbx_strand_id
1 'polypeptide(L)'
;MKNLMFVFAMLTSVVFVNHAQAQQLELPFKSADQVLLSTMPGDANARYINNVSSLPSKVVKAFDQVDLPFEMGDGYYNYRAGAFYEVTDNGVVVGYIEANLMTYTEDPGFYLGLAFINAKGLRLEIDPNYGEFTLDELPSELHPDPDYE
;
A
#
# COMPACT_ATOMS: atom_id res chain seq x y z
N MET A 1 9.45 -67.75 44.18
CA MET A 1 8.18 -68.13 43.51
C MET A 1 7.11 -67.13 43.93
N LYS A 2 6.47 -66.44 42.96
CA LYS A 2 5.02 -66.13 42.86
C LYS A 2 4.35 -65.52 44.11
N ASN A 3 3.81 -64.29 44.15
CA ASN A 3 2.81 -63.64 43.28
C ASN A 3 2.95 -62.10 43.49
N LEU A 4 2.95 -61.21 42.49
CA LEU A 4 1.98 -60.92 41.43
C LEU A 4 0.68 -60.24 41.93
N MET A 5 0.60 -58.94 41.59
CA MET A 5 -0.57 -58.17 41.10
C MET A 5 -1.46 -57.32 42.04
N PHE A 6 -1.47 -56.01 41.67
CA PHE A 6 -2.54 -54.98 41.71
C PHE A 6 -3.11 -54.59 43.10
N VAL A 7 -3.30 -53.30 43.42
CA VAL A 7 -4.28 -52.40 42.79
C VAL A 7 -3.92 -50.91 43.01
N PHE A 8 -4.08 -50.16 41.93
CA PHE A 8 -4.20 -48.70 41.78
C PHE A 8 -5.12 -48.02 42.82
N ALA A 9 -4.70 -46.90 43.43
CA ALA A 9 -5.59 -45.77 43.71
C ALA A 9 -4.80 -44.49 44.07
N MET A 10 -4.99 -43.47 43.23
CA MET A 10 -4.88 -42.02 43.43
C MET A 10 -4.27 -41.49 44.74
N LEU A 11 -3.29 -40.59 44.61
CA LEU A 11 -3.47 -39.22 45.13
C LEU A 11 -2.58 -38.23 44.35
N THR A 12 -3.22 -37.59 43.39
CA THR A 12 -3.02 -36.21 42.93
C THR A 12 -1.90 -35.43 43.61
N SER A 13 -0.71 -35.43 43.01
CA SER A 13 0.23 -34.32 43.14
C SER A 13 0.03 -33.43 41.93
N VAL A 14 -0.66 -32.31 42.18
CA VAL A 14 -0.87 -31.20 41.27
C VAL A 14 0.50 -30.69 40.82
N VAL A 15 1.01 -31.22 39.71
CA VAL A 15 2.06 -30.55 38.96
C VAL A 15 1.35 -29.44 38.22
N PHE A 16 1.46 -28.24 38.78
CA PHE A 16 1.09 -27.00 38.12
C PHE A 16 1.68 -27.01 36.72
N VAL A 17 0.82 -27.28 35.73
CA VAL A 17 1.13 -26.96 34.35
C VAL A 17 1.18 -25.44 34.34
N ASN A 18 2.39 -24.88 34.43
CA ASN A 18 2.67 -23.51 34.03
C ASN A 18 2.20 -23.40 32.57
N HIS A 19 0.92 -23.10 32.40
CA HIS A 19 0.44 -22.45 31.19
C HIS A 19 1.05 -21.05 31.26
N ALA A 20 2.31 -20.95 30.86
CA ALA A 20 2.81 -19.74 30.25
C ALA A 20 1.91 -19.54 29.04
N GLN A 21 0.81 -18.84 29.26
CA GLN A 21 0.03 -18.22 28.21
C GLN A 21 1.04 -17.28 27.55
N ALA A 22 1.67 -17.76 26.48
CA ALA A 22 2.21 -16.87 25.48
C ALA A 22 0.99 -16.05 25.06
N GLN A 23 0.84 -14.86 25.63
CA GLN A 23 0.07 -13.81 25.01
C GLN A 23 0.76 -13.61 23.67
N GLN A 24 0.27 -14.32 22.67
CA GLN A 24 0.55 -14.05 21.29
C GLN A 24 0.08 -12.61 21.10
N LEU A 25 1.02 -11.67 21.17
CA LEU A 25 0.81 -10.31 20.70
C LEU A 25 0.51 -10.47 19.21
N GLU A 26 -0.75 -10.64 18.86
CA GLU A 26 -1.24 -10.34 17.53
C GLU A 26 -1.15 -8.83 17.36
N LEU A 27 0.06 -8.34 17.10
CA LEU A 27 0.18 -7.09 16.38
C LEU A 27 -0.46 -7.35 15.02
N PRO A 28 -1.45 -6.56 14.59
CA PRO A 28 -1.97 -6.65 13.24
C PRO A 28 -0.87 -6.16 12.31
N PHE A 29 0.07 -7.05 11.96
CA PHE A 29 1.03 -6.78 10.91
C PHE A 29 0.20 -6.71 9.63
N LYS A 30 -0.11 -5.49 9.21
CA LYS A 30 -0.61 -5.23 7.86
C LYS A 30 0.35 -5.88 6.88
N SER A 31 -0.16 -6.58 5.89
CA SER A 31 0.70 -7.10 4.82
C SER A 31 1.39 -5.94 4.08
N ALA A 32 2.53 -6.21 3.44
CA ALA A 32 3.23 -5.21 2.62
C ALA A 32 2.30 -4.56 1.57
N ASP A 33 1.41 -5.36 0.97
CA ASP A 33 0.40 -4.89 0.03
C ASP A 33 -0.66 -4.00 0.73
N GLN A 34 -1.08 -4.31 1.95
CA GLN A 34 -1.98 -3.46 2.74
C GLN A 34 -1.33 -2.14 3.16
N VAL A 35 -0.03 -2.14 3.49
CA VAL A 35 0.71 -0.90 3.75
C VAL A 35 0.70 -0.05 2.49
N LEU A 36 1.07 -0.62 1.35
CA LEU A 36 1.07 0.07 0.05
C LEU A 36 -0.30 0.67 -0.28
N LEU A 37 -1.37 -0.11 -0.21
CA LEU A 37 -2.74 0.34 -0.55
C LEU A 37 -3.31 1.38 0.41
N SER A 38 -2.73 1.54 1.61
CA SER A 38 -3.15 2.57 2.58
C SER A 38 -2.19 3.75 2.67
N THR A 39 -1.19 3.82 1.79
CA THR A 39 -0.18 4.89 1.76
C THR A 39 -0.52 5.94 0.71
N MET A 40 -0.39 7.20 1.07
CA MET A 40 -0.65 8.35 0.20
C MET A 40 0.62 9.11 -0.17
N PRO A 41 0.63 9.82 -1.32
CA PRO A 41 1.61 10.87 -1.59
C PRO A 41 1.68 11.85 -0.41
N GLY A 42 2.89 12.09 0.10
CA GLY A 42 3.12 12.96 1.26
C GLY A 42 3.17 12.23 2.61
N ASP A 43 2.78 10.96 2.68
CA ASP A 43 2.95 10.17 3.91
C ASP A 43 4.43 9.91 4.21
N ALA A 44 4.77 9.74 5.49
CA ALA A 44 6.15 9.53 5.94
C ALA A 44 6.84 8.29 5.31
N ASN A 45 6.05 7.33 4.85
CA ASN A 45 6.51 6.10 4.22
C ASN A 45 6.48 6.15 2.68
N ALA A 46 5.97 7.22 2.08
CA ALA A 46 5.99 7.49 0.65
C ALA A 46 7.12 8.47 0.32
N ARG A 47 8.00 8.10 -0.61
CA ARG A 47 9.15 8.90 -1.02
C ARG A 47 9.10 9.21 -2.50
N TYR A 48 9.11 10.48 -2.85
CA TYR A 48 9.11 10.92 -4.24
C TYR A 48 10.33 10.41 -5.02
N ILE A 49 10.08 10.00 -6.26
CA ILE A 49 11.08 9.47 -7.20
C ILE A 49 11.33 10.52 -8.28
N ASN A 50 12.45 11.22 -8.15
CA ASN A 50 12.90 12.22 -9.13
C ASN A 50 13.33 11.62 -10.47
N ASN A 51 13.63 10.32 -10.53
CA ASN A 51 14.11 9.66 -11.74
C ASN A 51 13.51 8.27 -11.91
N VAL A 52 12.52 8.16 -12.79
CA VAL A 52 11.81 6.90 -13.11
C VAL A 52 12.79 5.81 -13.59
N SER A 53 13.94 6.16 -14.16
CA SER A 53 14.94 5.18 -14.61
C SER A 53 15.61 4.41 -13.48
N SER A 54 15.48 4.83 -12.22
CA SER A 54 15.98 4.08 -11.06
C SER A 54 15.03 2.97 -10.60
N LEU A 55 13.81 2.92 -11.15
CA LEU A 55 12.84 1.89 -10.81
C LEU A 55 13.27 0.52 -11.35
N PRO A 56 12.92 -0.57 -10.65
CA PRO A 56 13.08 -1.91 -11.21
C PRO A 56 12.35 -2.04 -12.55
N SER A 57 12.99 -2.65 -13.55
CA SER A 57 12.42 -2.74 -14.92
C SER A 57 11.03 -3.38 -14.99
N LYS A 58 10.75 -4.35 -14.13
CA LYS A 58 9.42 -4.99 -14.00
C LYS A 58 8.35 -4.04 -13.47
N VAL A 59 8.73 -3.04 -12.67
CA VAL A 59 7.84 -2.01 -12.13
C VAL A 59 7.58 -0.96 -13.21
N VAL A 60 8.63 -0.49 -13.90
CA VAL A 60 8.49 0.40 -15.06
C VAL A 60 7.53 -0.20 -16.09
N LYS A 61 7.77 -1.45 -16.48
CA LYS A 61 6.89 -2.16 -17.42
C LYS A 61 5.46 -2.29 -16.90
N ALA A 62 5.28 -2.46 -15.59
CA ALA A 62 3.95 -2.56 -15.01
C ALA A 62 3.22 -1.21 -15.05
N PHE A 63 3.91 -0.08 -14.83
CA PHE A 63 3.37 1.27 -15.04
C PHE A 63 3.02 1.53 -16.50
N ASP A 64 3.90 1.14 -17.45
CA ASP A 64 3.60 1.26 -18.89
C ASP A 64 2.35 0.46 -19.34
N GLN A 65 1.92 -0.49 -18.50
CA GLN A 65 0.73 -1.33 -18.72
C GLN A 65 -0.47 -0.90 -17.87
N VAL A 66 -0.31 0.13 -17.02
CA VAL A 66 -1.43 0.80 -16.37
C VAL A 66 -2.11 1.64 -17.45
N ASP A 67 -3.12 1.04 -18.07
CA ASP A 67 -4.19 1.83 -18.67
C ASP A 67 -4.95 2.47 -17.50
N LEU A 68 -4.57 3.70 -17.11
CA LEU A 68 -5.50 4.56 -16.38
C LEU A 68 -6.77 4.56 -17.24
N PRO A 69 -7.92 4.14 -16.69
CA PRO A 69 -9.06 3.74 -17.49
C PRO A 69 -9.39 4.84 -18.50
N PHE A 70 -9.62 4.42 -19.73
CA PHE A 70 -10.03 5.23 -20.88
C PHE A 70 -11.22 6.17 -20.58
N GLU A 71 -11.92 6.01 -19.44
CA GLU A 71 -12.86 6.98 -18.87
C GLU A 71 -12.22 8.37 -18.60
N MET A 72 -10.89 8.45 -18.46
CA MET A 72 -10.14 9.72 -18.49
C MET A 72 -9.94 10.27 -19.92
N GLY A 73 -10.09 9.43 -20.94
CA GLY A 73 -10.02 9.74 -22.37
C GLY A 73 -11.38 9.90 -23.07
N ASP A 74 -12.49 9.61 -22.38
CA ASP A 74 -13.87 9.88 -22.83
C ASP A 74 -14.19 11.39 -22.87
N GLY A 75 -13.26 12.23 -22.43
CA GLY A 75 -13.36 13.70 -22.39
C GLY A 75 -13.81 14.27 -21.05
N TYR A 76 -13.97 13.44 -20.02
CA TYR A 76 -14.45 13.87 -18.70
C TYR A 76 -13.34 14.37 -17.78
N TYR A 77 -12.10 13.87 -17.90
CA TYR A 77 -10.98 14.29 -17.06
C TYR A 77 -9.88 14.93 -17.91
N ASN A 78 -9.29 15.99 -17.39
CA ASN A 78 -8.10 16.63 -17.94
C ASN A 78 -6.93 16.33 -17.03
N TYR A 79 -5.91 15.64 -17.56
CA TYR A 79 -4.64 15.41 -16.85
C TYR A 79 -3.91 16.73 -16.63
N ARG A 80 -3.33 16.89 -15.44
CA ARG A 80 -2.61 18.11 -15.03
C ARG A 80 -1.15 17.85 -14.70
N ALA A 81 -0.89 16.84 -13.87
CA ALA A 81 0.46 16.51 -13.41
C ALA A 81 0.53 15.05 -12.94
N GLY A 82 1.75 14.52 -12.81
CA GLY A 82 1.97 13.13 -12.43
C GLY A 82 3.30 12.95 -11.72
N ALA A 83 3.32 12.08 -10.72
CA ALA A 83 4.49 11.81 -9.91
C ALA A 83 4.56 10.34 -9.47
N PHE A 84 5.77 9.85 -9.27
CA PHE A 84 6.04 8.49 -8.80
C PHE A 84 6.57 8.49 -7.38
N TYR A 85 6.14 7.54 -6.57
CA TYR A 85 6.53 7.38 -5.18
C TYR A 85 6.99 5.94 -4.90
N GLU A 86 8.03 5.80 -4.10
CA GLU A 86 8.47 4.54 -3.49
C GLU A 86 7.86 4.43 -2.10
N VAL A 87 7.20 3.31 -1.81
CA VAL A 87 6.63 3.05 -0.48
C VAL A 87 7.52 2.07 0.27
N THR A 88 7.85 2.44 1.52
CA THR A 88 8.68 1.61 2.40
C THR A 88 7.92 1.19 3.65
N ASP A 89 8.19 -0.02 4.15
CA ASP A 89 7.77 -0.48 5.46
C ASP A 89 9.00 -0.94 6.24
N ASN A 90 9.24 -0.38 7.41
CA ASN A 90 10.41 -0.68 8.25
C ASN A 90 11.75 -0.64 7.48
N GLY A 91 11.89 0.30 6.54
CA GLY A 91 13.09 0.48 5.71
C GLY A 91 13.19 -0.47 4.51
N VAL A 92 12.18 -1.30 4.25
CA VAL A 92 12.12 -2.21 3.11
C VAL A 92 11.11 -1.67 2.09
N VAL A 93 11.48 -1.63 0.81
CA VAL A 93 10.55 -1.24 -0.26
C VAL A 93 9.46 -2.28 -0.41
N VAL A 94 8.20 -1.87 -0.22
CA VAL A 94 7.02 -2.74 -0.38
C VAL A 94 6.35 -2.56 -1.74
N GLY A 95 6.49 -1.38 -2.35
CA GLY A 95 6.00 -1.11 -3.69
C GLY A 95 6.11 0.35 -4.09
N TYR A 96 5.30 0.73 -5.06
CA TYR A 96 5.37 2.00 -5.77
C TYR A 96 3.97 2.49 -6.09
N ILE A 97 3.82 3.81 -6.10
CA ILE A 97 2.58 4.50 -6.45
C ILE A 97 2.89 5.42 -7.63
N GLU A 98 2.04 5.37 -8.64
CA GLU A 98 1.92 6.45 -9.62
C GLU A 98 0.69 7.28 -9.25
N ALA A 99 0.90 8.57 -9.03
CA ALA A 99 -0.12 9.52 -8.65
C ALA A 99 -0.35 10.51 -9.79
N ASN A 100 -1.61 10.70 -10.17
CA ASN A 100 -2.02 11.54 -11.29
C ASN A 100 -3.00 12.58 -10.80
N LEU A 101 -2.67 13.86 -10.99
CA LEU A 101 -3.56 14.98 -10.73
C LEU A 101 -4.43 15.23 -11.96
N MET A 102 -5.73 15.33 -11.75
CA MET A 102 -6.72 15.50 -12.80
C MET A 102 -7.77 16.53 -12.40
N THR A 103 -8.48 17.09 -13.38
CA THR A 103 -9.67 17.93 -13.16
C THR A 103 -10.83 17.41 -14.01
N TYR A 104 -12.06 17.54 -13.54
CA TYR A 104 -13.22 17.23 -14.38
C TYR A 104 -13.49 18.35 -15.40
N THR A 105 -14.03 18.02 -16.56
CA THR A 105 -14.39 19.03 -17.59
C THR A 105 -15.53 19.94 -17.12
N GLU A 106 -16.41 19.44 -16.25
CA GLU A 106 -17.58 20.17 -15.73
C GLU A 106 -17.40 20.66 -14.28
N ASP A 107 -16.30 20.30 -13.62
CA ASP A 107 -16.01 20.62 -12.22
C ASP A 107 -14.55 21.12 -12.09
N PRO A 108 -14.31 22.33 -11.56
CA PRO A 108 -12.96 22.84 -11.32
C PRO A 108 -12.19 22.09 -10.22
N GLY A 109 -12.80 21.13 -9.53
CA GLY A 109 -12.17 20.30 -8.50
C GLY A 109 -10.96 19.53 -9.02
N PHE A 110 -9.96 19.37 -8.15
CA PHE A 110 -8.81 18.52 -8.40
C PHE A 110 -9.04 17.14 -7.80
N TYR A 111 -8.71 16.12 -8.59
CA TYR A 111 -8.87 14.71 -8.22
C TYR A 111 -7.53 13.99 -8.34
N LEU A 112 -7.30 13.08 -7.40
CA LEU A 112 -6.11 12.26 -7.37
C LEU A 112 -6.42 10.84 -7.84
N GLY A 113 -5.81 10.41 -8.94
CA GLY A 113 -5.82 9.03 -9.40
C GLY A 113 -4.56 8.31 -8.95
N LEU A 114 -4.71 7.12 -8.35
CA LEU A 114 -3.59 6.33 -7.84
C LEU A 114 -3.52 4.95 -8.50
N ALA A 115 -2.33 4.56 -8.96
CA ALA A 115 -2.03 3.19 -9.37
C ALA A 115 -0.97 2.56 -8.46
N PHE A 116 -1.30 1.40 -7.88
CA PHE A 116 -0.47 0.73 -6.89
C PHE A 116 0.21 -0.51 -7.48
N ILE A 117 1.54 -0.55 -7.44
CA ILE A 117 2.35 -1.65 -7.95
C ILE A 117 3.29 -2.14 -6.85
N ASN A 118 3.19 -3.40 -6.46
CA ASN A 118 4.07 -3.92 -5.42
C ASN A 118 5.51 -4.12 -5.91
N ALA A 119 6.44 -4.37 -4.98
CA ALA A 119 7.86 -4.54 -5.29
C ALA A 119 8.18 -5.73 -6.24
N LYS A 120 7.20 -6.61 -6.50
CA LYS A 120 7.31 -7.70 -7.49
C LYS A 120 6.89 -7.28 -8.90
N GLY A 121 6.40 -6.06 -9.09
CA GLY A 121 5.83 -5.59 -10.36
C GLY A 121 4.40 -6.07 -10.59
N LEU A 122 3.69 -6.50 -9.53
CA LEU A 122 2.28 -6.86 -9.63
C LEU A 122 1.45 -5.61 -9.37
N ARG A 123 0.54 -5.31 -10.29
CA ARG A 123 -0.50 -4.31 -10.09
C ARG A 123 -1.49 -4.81 -9.05
N LEU A 124 -1.74 -4.01 -8.03
CA LEU A 124 -2.71 -4.33 -6.98
C LEU A 124 -4.05 -3.66 -7.23
N GLU A 125 -4.04 -2.35 -7.49
CA GLU A 125 -5.24 -1.52 -7.60
C GLU A 125 -4.99 -0.31 -8.48
N ILE A 126 -6.07 0.19 -9.11
CA ILE A 126 -6.14 1.50 -9.75
C ILE A 126 -7.41 2.15 -9.21
N ASP A 127 -7.26 3.31 -8.57
CA ASP A 127 -8.37 4.14 -8.15
C ASP A 127 -8.29 5.49 -8.89
N PRO A 128 -9.16 5.72 -9.89
CA PRO A 128 -9.13 6.95 -10.68
C PRO A 128 -9.68 8.17 -9.93
N ASN A 129 -10.30 7.99 -8.75
CA ASN A 129 -10.84 9.07 -7.95
C ASN A 129 -10.67 8.77 -6.45
N TYR A 130 -9.40 8.71 -6.03
CA TYR A 130 -9.05 8.43 -4.64
C TYR A 130 -9.54 9.54 -3.68
N GLY A 131 -9.88 10.71 -4.23
CA GLY A 131 -10.53 11.80 -3.50
C GLY A 131 -10.46 13.12 -4.25
N GLU A 132 -11.28 14.05 -3.78
CA GLU A 132 -11.20 15.46 -4.14
C GLU A 132 -10.24 16.16 -3.18
N PHE A 133 -9.37 17.02 -3.71
CA PHE A 133 -8.35 17.73 -2.95
C PHE A 133 -8.32 19.21 -3.36
N THR A 134 -7.94 20.08 -2.44
CA THR A 134 -7.45 21.42 -2.78
C THR A 134 -5.98 21.34 -3.19
N LEU A 135 -5.52 22.29 -4.00
CA LEU A 135 -4.13 22.29 -4.47
C LEU A 135 -3.12 22.37 -3.32
N ASP A 136 -3.45 23.12 -2.26
CA ASP A 136 -2.59 23.30 -1.08
C ASP A 136 -2.46 22.02 -0.23
N GLU A 137 -3.37 21.06 -0.39
CA GLU A 137 -3.31 19.76 0.31
C GLU A 137 -2.42 18.74 -0.42
N LEU A 138 -2.05 19.02 -1.67
CA LEU A 138 -1.24 18.12 -2.49
C LEU A 138 0.26 18.36 -2.27
N PRO A 139 1.08 17.30 -2.33
CA PRO A 139 2.52 17.45 -2.46
C PRO A 139 2.89 18.35 -3.65
N SER A 140 3.90 19.19 -3.48
CA SER A 140 4.33 20.17 -4.50
C SER A 140 4.69 19.55 -5.85
N GLU A 141 5.11 18.29 -5.87
CA GLU A 141 5.46 17.52 -7.05
C GLU A 141 4.24 17.20 -7.94
N LEU A 142 3.05 17.30 -7.36
CA LEU A 142 1.78 17.14 -8.07
C LEU A 142 1.15 18.49 -8.42
N HIS A 143 1.78 19.62 -8.08
CA HIS A 143 1.24 20.92 -8.48
C HIS A 143 1.41 21.09 -9.99
N PRO A 144 0.35 21.47 -10.71
CA PRO A 144 0.47 21.71 -12.13
C PRO A 144 1.47 22.84 -12.37
N ASP A 145 2.23 22.73 -13.45
CA ASP A 145 3.08 23.82 -13.89
C ASP A 145 2.18 25.06 -14.15
N PRO A 146 2.43 26.21 -13.50
CA PRO A 146 1.62 27.40 -13.66
C PRO A 146 1.55 27.90 -15.11
N ASP A 147 2.49 27.48 -15.97
CA ASP A 147 2.54 27.86 -17.39
C ASP A 147 1.80 26.87 -18.31
N TYR A 148 1.17 25.82 -17.77
CA TYR A 148 0.45 24.80 -18.54
C TYR A 148 -1.03 25.19 -18.76
N GLU A 149 -1.28 26.05 -19.74
CA GLU A 149 -2.63 26.35 -20.29
C GLU A 149 -2.99 25.50 -21.51
#